data_AF-A0A2G4EZK4-F1
#
_entry.id   AF-A0A2G4EZK4-F1
#
_cell.length_a   1.000
_cell.length_b   1.000
_cell.length_c   1.000
_cell.angle_alpha   90.00
_cell.angle_beta   90.00
_cell.angle_gamma   90.00
#
_symmetry.space_group_name_H-M   'P 1'
#
loop_
_entity.id
_entity.type
_entity.pdbx_description
1 polymer ?
#
loop_
_entity_poly.entity_id
_entity_poly.type
_entity_poly.pdbx_seq_one_letter_code
_entity_poly.pdbx_strand_id
1 'polypeptide(L)' 'MAQITTTELPQTLQTLLIEVERTKTPLTVIHEGKALVIIYPATTQTLRPSFGAMKGSGEILGDLIAPVAEPWEVLE' A
#
# COMPACT_ATOMS: atom_id res chain seq x y z
N MET A 1 15.42 -1.88 -23.53
CA MET A 1 14.57 -2.75 -22.69
C MET A 1 13.54 -3.41 -23.59
N ALA A 2 13.37 -4.72 -23.51
CA ALA A 2 12.28 -5.38 -24.23
C ALA A 2 10.96 -5.09 -23.52
N GLN A 3 9.93 -4.71 -24.27
CA GLN A 3 8.56 -4.62 -23.79
C GLN A 3 7.78 -5.77 -24.42
N ILE A 4 7.04 -6.50 -23.59
CA ILE A 4 6.15 -7.57 -24.04
C ILE A 4 4.76 -7.27 -23.52
N THR A 5 3.74 -7.62 -24.30
CA THR A 5 2.35 -7.44 -23.89
C THR A 5 1.85 -8.67 -23.15
N THR A 6 0.89 -8.48 -22.24
CA THR A 6 0.30 -9.58 -21.46
C THR A 6 -0.34 -10.64 -22.37
N THR A 7 -0.82 -10.25 -23.55
CA THR A 7 -1.41 -11.15 -24.57
C THR A 7 -0.42 -12.15 -25.17
N GLU A 8 0.88 -11.89 -25.09
CA GLU A 8 1.93 -12.82 -25.55
C GLU A 8 2.25 -13.90 -24.51
N LEU A 9 1.72 -13.77 -23.29
CA LEU A 9 2.00 -14.68 -22.18
C LEU A 9 0.92 -15.77 -22.05
N PRO A 10 1.25 -16.97 -21.52
CA PRO A 10 0.26 -17.98 -21.19
C PRO A 10 -0.81 -17.44 -20.22
N GLN A 11 -2.08 -17.82 -20.41
CA GLN A 11 -3.20 -17.31 -19.61
C GLN A 11 -2.97 -17.40 -18.10
N THR A 12 -2.38 -18.50 -17.62
CA THR A 12 -2.06 -18.67 -16.20
C THR A 12 -1.14 -17.57 -15.66
N LEU A 13 -0.12 -17.19 -16.44
CA LEU A 13 0.79 -16.13 -16.06
C LEU A 13 0.11 -14.76 -16.13
N GLN A 14 -0.78 -14.54 -17.10
CA GLN A 14 -1.59 -13.32 -17.17
C GLN A 14 -2.41 -13.13 -15.89
N THR A 15 -3.12 -14.18 -15.44
CA THR A 15 -3.92 -14.14 -14.22
C THR A 15 -3.09 -13.82 -12.98
N LEU A 16 -1.89 -14.40 -12.87
CA LEU A 16 -0.98 -14.12 -11.76
C LEU A 16 -0.51 -12.65 -11.76
N LEU A 17 -0.16 -12.09 -12.93
CA LEU A 17 0.28 -10.70 -13.04
C LEU A 17 -0.86 -9.71 -12.71
N ILE A 18 -2.08 -10.01 -13.17
CA ILE A 18 -3.28 -9.23 -12.84
C ILE A 18 -3.54 -9.27 -11.33
N GLU A 19 -3.37 -10.43 -10.70
CA GLU A 19 -3.58 -10.57 -9.26
C GLU A 19 -2.51 -9.82 -8.44
N VAL A 20 -1.26 -9.83 -8.87
CA VAL A 20 -0.18 -9.02 -8.27
C VAL A 20 -0.48 -7.52 -8.39
N GLU A 21 -0.97 -7.09 -9.54
CA GLU A 21 -1.39 -5.70 -9.73
C GLU A 21 -2.56 -5.35 -8.80
N ARG A 22 -3.59 -6.21 -8.72
CA ARG A 22 -4.81 -5.98 -7.94
C ARG A 22 -4.54 -5.94 -6.44
N THR A 23 -3.77 -6.90 -5.93
CA THR A 23 -3.49 -7.07 -4.49
C THR A 23 -2.34 -6.20 -4.01
N LYS A 24 -1.54 -5.65 -4.95
CA LYS A 24 -0.28 -4.95 -4.68
C LYS A 24 0.71 -5.78 -3.85
N THR A 25 0.52 -7.09 -3.79
CA THR A 25 1.37 -8.01 -3.03
C THR A 25 2.37 -8.65 -3.99
N PRO A 26 3.68 -8.61 -3.70
CA PRO A 26 4.69 -9.24 -4.54
C PRO A 26 4.52 -10.76 -4.60
N LEU A 27 4.80 -11.34 -5.77
CA LEU A 27 4.80 -12.79 -5.98
C LEU A 27 6.23 -13.30 -6.13
N THR A 28 6.61 -14.33 -5.37
CA THR A 28 7.89 -15.01 -5.53
C THR A 28 7.71 -16.28 -6.35
N VAL A 29 8.46 -16.41 -7.45
CA VAL A 29 8.49 -17.61 -8.28
C VAL A 29 9.68 -18.47 -7.83
N ILE A 30 9.38 -19.70 -7.45
CA ILE A 30 10.37 -20.67 -6.95
C ILE A 30 10.53 -21.77 -8.00
N HIS A 31 11.78 -22.11 -8.33
CA HIS A 31 12.13 -23.23 -9.19
C HIS A 31 13.21 -24.06 -8.50
N GLU A 32 12.99 -25.38 -8.39
CA GLU A 32 13.92 -26.31 -7.72
C GLU A 32 14.30 -25.88 -6.28
N GLY A 33 13.32 -25.37 -5.53
CA GLY A 33 13.51 -24.93 -4.15
C GLY A 33 14.26 -23.61 -3.98
N LYS A 34 14.63 -22.94 -5.09
CA LYS A 34 15.30 -21.64 -5.08
C LYS A 34 14.40 -20.56 -5.65
N ALA A 35 14.44 -19.37 -5.05
CA ALA A 35 13.77 -18.21 -5.60
C ALA A 35 14.43 -17.84 -6.95
N LEU A 36 13.64 -17.87 -8.02
CA LEU A 36 14.09 -17.55 -9.37
C LEU A 36 13.90 -16.07 -9.67
N VAL A 37 12.73 -15.53 -9.30
CA VAL A 37 12.38 -14.11 -9.51
C VAL A 37 11.29 -13.68 -8.52
N ILE A 38 11.28 -12.39 -8.19
CA ILE A 38 10.21 -11.75 -7.44
C ILE A 38 9.56 -10.70 -8.35
N ILE A 39 8.25 -10.76 -8.48
CA ILE A 39 7.46 -9.87 -9.33
C ILE A 39 6.76 -8.85 -8.44
N TYR A 40 7.03 -7.58 -8.68
CA TYR A 40 6.41 -6.45 -7.97
C TYR A 40 5.39 -5.75 -8.88
N PRO A 41 4.31 -5.20 -8.32
CA PRO A 41 3.44 -4.31 -9.07
C PRO A 41 4.21 -3.06 -9.50
N ALA A 42 3.97 -2.58 -10.72
CA ALA A 42 4.63 -1.37 -11.23
C ALA A 42 4.25 -0.13 -10.41
N THR A 43 3.03 -0.07 -9.89
CA THR A 43 2.57 0.95 -8.95
C THR A 43 2.65 0.42 -7.53
N THR A 44 3.64 0.87 -6.77
CA THR A 44 3.70 0.61 -5.34
C THR A 44 2.68 1.50 -4.63
N GLN A 45 1.85 0.94 -3.76
CA GLN A 45 1.14 1.78 -2.79
C GLN A 45 2.19 2.40 -1.87
N THR A 46 2.22 3.73 -1.82
CA THR A 46 3.00 4.43 -0.80
C THR A 46 2.38 4.09 0.55
N LEU A 47 2.95 3.11 1.24
CA LEU A 47 2.58 2.80 2.61
C LEU A 47 2.78 4.07 3.43
N ARG A 48 1.68 4.62 3.95
CA ARG A 48 1.78 5.69 4.95
C ARG A 48 2.54 5.11 6.14
N PRO A 49 3.56 5.80 6.67
CA PRO A 49 4.29 5.32 7.82
C PRO A 49 3.30 5.09 8.97
N SER A 50 3.46 3.99 9.70
CA SER A 50 2.62 3.62 10.84
C SER A 50 2.65 4.66 11.96
N PHE A 51 3.73 5.43 12.04
CA PHE A 51 3.90 6.54 12.96
C PHE A 51 4.14 7.85 12.21
N GLY A 52 3.53 8.94 12.67
CA GLY A 52 3.71 10.26 12.07
C GLY A 52 3.07 10.41 10.68
N ALA A 53 2.05 9.61 10.34
CA ALA A 53 1.29 9.76 9.08
C ALA A 53 0.67 11.15 8.90
N MET A 54 0.42 11.86 10.00
CA MET A 54 -0.08 13.24 10.06
C MET A 54 1.01 14.27 10.38
N LYS A 55 2.30 13.89 10.34
CA LYS A 55 3.40 14.81 10.62
C LYS A 55 3.35 15.97 9.61
N GLY A 56 3.16 17.19 10.13
CA GLY A 56 3.08 18.40 9.31
C GLY A 56 1.71 18.64 8.66
N SER A 57 0.68 17.83 8.95
CA SER A 57 -0.69 18.09 8.49
C SER A 57 -1.57 18.83 9.50
N GLY A 58 -1.08 19.04 10.72
CA GLY A 58 -1.80 19.76 11.79
C GLY A 58 -1.37 21.22 11.88
N GLU A 59 -2.31 22.08 12.26
CA GLU A 59 -2.08 23.48 12.59
C GLU A 59 -2.23 23.68 14.11
N ILE A 60 -1.33 24.46 14.72
CA ILE A 60 -1.44 24.85 16.13
C ILE A 60 -2.41 26.02 16.21
N LEU A 61 -3.63 25.77 16.71
CA LEU A 61 -4.68 26.80 16.82
C LEU A 61 -4.53 27.68 18.08
N GLY A 62 -3.77 27.24 19.07
CA GLY A 62 -3.53 27.97 20.33
C GLY A 62 -3.47 27.05 21.55
N ASP A 63 -3.34 27.66 22.73
CA ASP A 63 -3.21 26.96 24.00
C ASP A 63 -4.57 26.75 24.70
N LEU A 64 -4.73 25.58 25.32
CA LEU A 64 -5.87 25.30 26.20
C LEU A 64 -5.60 25.85 27.60
N ILE A 65 -5.98 27.11 27.83
CA ILE A 65 -5.77 27.82 29.11
C ILE A 65 -6.92 27.65 30.11
N ALA A 66 -8.05 27.10 29.69
CA ALA A 66 -9.23 26.89 30.53
C ALA A 66 -10.05 25.69 30.00
N PRO A 67 -10.89 25.05 30.86
CA PRO A 67 -11.79 24.01 30.42
C PRO A 67 -12.76 24.51 29.34
N VAL A 68 -13.03 23.68 28.34
CA VAL A 68 -14.13 23.91 27.40
C VAL A 68 -15.44 23.76 28.16
N ALA A 69 -16.32 24.75 28.03
CA ALA A 69 -17.61 24.78 28.74
C ALA A 69 -18.63 23.79 28.17
N GLU A 70 -18.39 23.26 26.98
CA GLU A 70 -19.29 22.34 26.30
C GLU A 70 -19.19 20.93 26.92
N PRO A 71 -20.32 20.30 27.26
CA PRO A 71 -20.33 18.92 27.72
C PRO A 71 -19.81 18.02 26.60
N TRP A 72 -18.84 17.17 26.93
CA TRP A 72 -18.29 16.21 25.99
C TRP A 72 -19.29 15.07 25.76
N GLU A 73 -19.82 14.96 24.55
CA GLU A 73 -20.61 13.80 24.10
C GLU A 73 -19.65 12.62 23.88
N VAL A 74 -19.55 11.72 24.86
CA VAL A 74 -18.89 10.42 24.64
C VAL A 74 -19.81 9.62 23.73
N LEU A 75 -19.29 9.15 22.58
CA LEU A 75 -19.98 8.17 21.74
C LEU A 75 -20.20 6.89 22.56
N GLU A 76 -21.46 6.58 22.89
CA GLU A 76 -21.88 5.25 23.37
C GLU A 76 -21.79 4.18 22.28
#